data_AF-A0A3D3IXV1-F1
#
_entry.id   AF-A0A3D3IXV1-F1
#
_cell.length_a   1.000
_cell.length_b   1.000
_cell.length_c   1.000
_cell.angle_alpha   90.00
_cell.angle_beta   90.00
_cell.angle_gamma   90.00
#
_symmetry.space_group_name_H-M   'P 1'
#
loop_
_entity.id
_entity.type
_entity.pdbx_description
1 polymer ?
#
loop_
_entity_poly.entity_id
_entity_poly.type
_entity_poly.pdbx_seq_one_letter_code
_entity_poly.pdbx_strand_id
1 'polypeptide(L)' 'MKSKAEWQNELPPETFEVLHCEATERAFTSPLLKENREGHYVCAGCGAVLFRSGTKFDSGTGW' A
#
# COMPACT_ATOMS: atom_id res chain seq x y z
N MET A 1 7.40 15.00 11.03
CA MET A 1 7.55 14.60 9.62
C MET A 1 8.87 13.87 9.53
N LYS A 2 8.87 12.60 9.12
CA LYS A 2 10.10 11.80 9.00
C LYS A 2 10.78 12.10 7.66
N SER A 3 12.10 12.07 7.65
CA SER A 3 12.94 12.16 6.45
C SER A 3 12.85 10.88 5.61
N LYS A 4 13.29 10.97 4.35
CA LYS A 4 13.36 9.79 3.47
C LYS A 4 14.28 8.70 4.03
N ALA A 5 15.37 9.09 4.71
CA ALA A 5 16.31 8.15 5.33
C ALA A 5 15.69 7.42 6.54
N GLU A 6 14.88 8.12 7.35
CA GLU A 6 14.14 7.48 8.44
C GLU A 6 13.14 6.47 7.89
N TRP A 7 12.39 6.81 6.83
CA TRP A 7 11.47 5.87 6.19
C TRP A 7 12.15 4.66 5.56
N GLN A 8 13.35 4.83 4.98
CA GLN A 8 14.13 3.73 4.41
C GLN A 8 14.53 2.68 5.46
N ASN A 9 14.68 3.08 6.72
CA ASN A 9 15.04 2.17 7.81
C ASN A 9 13.83 1.50 8.48
N GLU A 10 12.65 2.11 8.39
CA GLU A 10 11.44 1.62 9.08
C GLU A 10 10.53 0.76 8.20
N LEU A 11 10.47 1.05 6.89
CA LEU A 11 9.58 0.36 5.98
C LEU A 11 10.25 -0.87 5.37
N PRO A 12 9.47 -1.94 5.08
CA PRO A 12 9.94 -3.00 4.20
C PRO A 12 10.45 -2.42 2.87
N PRO A 13 11.53 -2.94 2.27
CA PRO A 13 12.13 -2.39 1.05
C PRO A 13 11.12 -2.15 -0.07
N GLU A 14 10.26 -3.12 -0.36
CA GLU A 14 9.24 -3.02 -1.39
C GLU A 14 8.19 -1.92 -1.10
N THR A 15 7.86 -1.71 0.18
CA THR A 15 6.93 -0.65 0.59
C THR A 15 7.59 0.73 0.45
N PHE A 16 8.88 0.84 0.81
CA PHE A 16 9.65 2.07 0.64
C PHE A 16 9.79 2.45 -0.83
N GLU A 17 10.09 1.48 -1.69
CA GLU A 17 10.22 1.72 -3.13
C GLU A 17 8.92 2.27 -3.73
N VAL A 18 7.77 1.69 -3.38
CA VAL A 18 6.47 2.17 -3.86
C VAL A 18 6.12 3.55 -3.27
N LEU A 19 6.24 3.74 -1.96
CA LEU A 19 5.79 4.97 -1.29
C LEU A 19 6.72 6.18 -1.49
N HIS A 20 8.03 5.96 -1.63
CA HIS A 20 9.04 7.03 -1.61
C HIS A 20 9.95 7.07 -2.85
N CYS A 21 9.89 6.06 -3.72
CA CYS A 21 10.64 6.02 -4.98
C CYS A 21 9.73 5.85 -6.21
N GLU A 22 8.41 5.97 -6.04
CA GLU A 22 7.42 5.89 -7.13
C GLU A 22 7.48 4.57 -7.92
N ALA A 23 7.97 3.50 -7.30
CA ALA A 23 7.90 2.18 -7.90
C ALA A 23 6.45 1.71 -7.98
N THR A 24 6.19 0.76 -8.89
CA THR A 24 4.91 0.06 -8.97
C THR A 24 5.15 -1.41 -8.65
N GLU A 25 4.43 -1.96 -7.67
CA GLU A 25 4.51 -3.39 -7.38
C GLU A 25 4.06 -4.20 -8.61
N ARG A 26 4.54 -5.44 -8.75
CA ARG A 26 4.17 -6.26 -9.91
C ARG A 26 2.68 -6.58 -9.87
N ALA A 27 2.02 -6.50 -11.03
CA ALA A 27 0.62 -6.89 -11.15
C ALA A 27 0.39 -8.30 -10.58
N PHE A 28 -0.74 -8.49 -9.90
CA PHE A 28 -1.20 -9.77 -9.35
C PHE A 28 -0.38 -10.33 -8.16
N THR A 29 0.56 -9.57 -7.59
CA THR A 29 1.40 -10.05 -6.48
C THR A 29 1.01 -9.54 -5.10
N SER A 30 0.22 -8.47 -5.02
CA SER A 30 -0.12 -7.85 -3.75
C SER A 30 -0.92 -8.78 -2.84
N PRO A 31 -0.60 -8.88 -1.53
CA PRO A 31 -1.43 -9.61 -0.58
C PRO A 31 -2.82 -8.98 -0.40
N LEU A 32 -2.96 -7.68 -0.72
CA LEU A 32 -4.21 -6.93 -0.60
C LEU A 32 -5.13 -7.08 -1.81
N LEU A 33 -4.63 -7.63 -2.93
CA LEU A 33 -5.38 -7.75 -4.18
C LEU A 33 -6.69 -8.52 -3.99
N LYS A 34 -6.63 -9.64 -3.28
CA LYS A 34 -7.79 -10.52 -3.00
C LYS A 34 -8.37 -10.32 -1.60
N GLU A 35 -7.98 -9.25 -0.91
CA GLU A 35 -8.54 -8.90 0.39
C GLU A 35 -10.00 -8.41 0.22
N ASN A 36 -10.88 -8.94 1.06
CA ASN A 36 -12.33 -8.69 1.02
C ASN A 36 -12.95 -8.54 2.42
N ARG A 37 -12.14 -8.58 3.49
CA ARG A 37 -12.62 -8.32 4.85
C ARG A 37 -13.10 -6.86 4.97
N GLU A 38 -14.11 -6.65 5.81
CA GLU A 38 -14.55 -5.32 6.17
C GLU A 38 -13.47 -4.60 7.00
N GLY A 39 -13.25 -3.32 6.69
CA GLY A 39 -12.20 -2.51 7.29
C GLY A 39 -11.78 -1.30 6.44
N HIS A 40 -10.62 -0.76 6.77
CA HIS A 40 -10.00 0.40 6.13
C HIS A 40 -8.62 0.03 5.58
N TYR A 41 -8.29 0.57 4.41
CA TYR A 41 -6.93 0.58 3.90
C TYR A 41 -6.23 1.83 4.41
N VAL A 42 -5.15 1.63 5.17
CA VAL A 42 -4.37 2.71 5.77
C VAL A 42 -3.05 2.89 5.04
N CYS A 43 -2.55 4.11 5.01
CA CYS A 43 -1.21 4.42 4.52
C CYS A 43 -0.18 3.64 5.34
N ALA A 44 0.62 2.79 4.68
CA ALA A 44 1.64 1.99 5.37
C ALA A 44 2.76 2.85 5.99
N GLY A 45 2.92 4.11 5.55
CA GLY A 45 3.80 5.08 6.19
C GLY A 45 3.18 5.71 7.44
N CYS A 46 2.13 6.52 7.27
CA CYS A 46 1.63 7.38 8.36
C CYS A 46 0.36 6.87 9.07
N GLY A 47 -0.23 5.76 8.64
CA GLY A 47 -1.46 5.20 9.22
C GLY A 47 -2.75 5.95 8.89
N ALA A 48 -2.70 6.98 8.05
CA ALA A 48 -3.90 7.69 7.61
C ALA A 48 -4.84 6.75 6.84
N VAL A 49 -6.15 6.85 7.09
CA VAL A 49 -7.16 6.10 6.33
C VAL A 49 -7.24 6.67 4.91
N LEU A 50 -7.04 5.81 3.91
CA LEU A 50 -7.09 6.18 2.49
C LEU A 50 -8.38 5.70 1.83
N PHE A 51 -8.77 4.45 2.08
CA PHE A 51 -9.93 3.84 1.44
C PHE A 51 -10.75 3.00 2.43
N ARG A 52 -12.04 2.83 2.13
CA ARG A 52 -12.93 1.90 2.82
C ARG A 52 -13.06 0.62 2.00
N SER A 53 -13.03 -0.54 2.65
CA SER A 53 -13.27 -1.85 2.00
C SER A 53 -14.55 -1.88 1.17
N GLY A 54 -15.62 -1.23 1.61
CA GLY A 54 -16.89 -1.17 0.89
C GLY A 54 -16.85 -0.46 -0.47
N THR A 55 -15.76 0.23 -0.82
CA THR A 55 -15.56 0.83 -2.15
C THR A 55 -14.55 0.07 -3.01
N LYS A 56 -13.97 -1.04 -2.52
CA LYS A 56 -13.08 -1.89 -3.30
C LYS A 56 -13.89 -2.76 -4.26
N PHE A 57 -13.38 -2.92 -5.48
CA PHE A 57 -13.93 -3.82 -6.48
C PHE A 57 -12.79 -4.49 -7.25
N ASP A 58 -13.06 -5.64 -7.88
CA ASP A 58 -12.10 -6.32 -8.75
C ASP A 58 -12.18 -5.73 -10.16
N SER A 59 -11.16 -4.97 -10.54
CA SER A 59 -11.04 -4.37 -11.87
C SER A 59 -10.45 -5.33 -12.92
N GLY A 60 -9.84 -6.45 -12.48
CA GLY A 60 -9.03 -7.31 -13.33
C GLY A 60 -7.66 -6.73 -13.73
N THR A 61 -7.25 -5.57 -13.21
CA THR A 61 -5.97 -4.92 -13.60
C THR A 61 -4.77 -5.48 -12.84
N GLY A 62 -4.98 -6.08 -11.67
CA GLY A 62 -3.92 -6.68 -10.86
C GLY A 62 -3.43 -5.85 -9.66
N TRP A 63 -4.16 -4.79 -9.27
CA TRP A 63 -3.97 -3.99 -8.05
C TRP A 63 -5.33 -3.70 -7.40
#